data_AF-A0A4Q6F8N2-F1
#
_entry.id   AF-A0A4Q6F8N2-F1
#
_cell.length_a   1.000
_cell.length_b   1.000
_cell.length_c   1.000
_cell.angle_alpha   90.00
_cell.angle_beta   90.00
_cell.angle_gamma   90.00
#
_symmetry.space_group_name_H-M   'P 1'
#
loop_
_entity.id
_entity.type
_entity.pdbx_description
1 polymer ?
#
loop_
_entity_poly.entity_id
_entity_poly.type
_entity_poly.pdbx_seq_one_letter_code
_entity_poly.pdbx_strand_id
1 'polypeptide(L)'
;DYLVAVEISDTKSIPRELTVITIPARKYAVFSLNGHVSEIHSLFSRIHEEWRPETDLKPDDNGMMFEKYLESFDPKSGRGGIELWFPLN
;
A
#
# COMPACT_ATOMS: atom_id res chain seq x y z
N ASP A 1 -10.63 -0.98 8.12
CA ASP A 1 -11.34 -0.99 6.83
C ASP A 1 -10.38 -1.21 5.68
N TYR A 2 -10.84 -1.86 4.62
CA TYR A 2 -10.07 -2.12 3.40
C TYR A 2 -10.85 -1.64 2.19
N LEU A 3 -10.16 -1.02 1.23
CA LEU A 3 -10.74 -0.48 0.00
C LEU A 3 -9.86 -0.89 -1.18
N VAL A 4 -10.50 -1.25 -2.29
CA VAL A 4 -9.84 -1.32 -3.60
C VAL A 4 -10.15 -0.02 -4.32
N ALA A 5 -9.10 0.69 -4.72
CA ALA A 5 -9.23 2.02 -5.29
C ALA A 5 -8.26 2.22 -6.46
N VAL A 6 -8.55 3.24 -7.27
CA VAL A 6 -7.67 3.74 -8.31
C VAL A 6 -7.43 5.23 -8.06
N GLU A 7 -6.25 5.71 -8.42
CA GLU A 7 -5.97 7.14 -8.40
C GLU A 7 -6.80 7.86 -9.48
N ILE A 8 -7.36 9.00 -9.13
CA ILE A 8 -8.17 9.84 -10.01
C ILE A 8 -7.68 11.28 -9.92
N SER A 9 -7.78 12.02 -11.03
CA SER A 9 -7.39 13.44 -11.08
C SER A 9 -8.50 14.41 -10.65
N ASP A 10 -9.76 13.97 -10.65
CA ASP A 10 -10.91 14.78 -10.22
C ASP A 10 -12.08 13.92 -9.73
N THR A 11 -13.05 14.56 -9.07
CA THR A 11 -14.20 13.91 -8.42
C THR A 11 -15.54 14.22 -9.10
N LYS A 12 -15.54 14.80 -10.31
CA LYS A 12 -16.75 15.39 -10.92
C LYS A 12 -17.77 14.35 -11.37
N SER A 13 -17.37 13.12 -11.64
CA SER A 13 -18.22 12.09 -12.22
C SER A 13 -18.05 10.74 -11.54
N ILE A 14 -18.04 10.74 -10.20
CA ILE A 14 -17.98 9.51 -9.41
C ILE A 14 -19.41 8.98 -9.18
N PRO A 15 -19.70 7.73 -9.56
CA PRO A 15 -20.95 7.06 -9.23
C PRO A 15 -21.25 7.14 -7.72
N ARG A 16 -22.52 7.30 -7.35
CA ARG A 16 -22.92 7.54 -5.94
C ARG A 16 -22.66 6.33 -5.04
N GLU A 17 -22.48 5.16 -5.64
CA GLU A 17 -22.19 3.89 -5.00
C GLU A 17 -20.72 3.77 -4.58
N LEU A 18 -19.84 4.60 -5.14
CA LEU A 18 -18.42 4.63 -4.81
C LEU A 18 -18.11 5.70 -3.76
N THR A 19 -17.05 5.44 -3.00
CA THR A 19 -16.50 6.40 -2.03
C THR A 19 -15.23 7.02 -2.59
N VAL A 20 -15.04 8.30 -2.34
CA VAL A 20 -13.78 9.01 -2.59
C VAL A 20 -13.06 9.19 -1.26
N ILE A 21 -11.80 8.78 -1.23
CA ILE A 21 -10.87 9.06 -0.13
C ILE A 21 -9.76 9.97 -0.64
N THR A 22 -9.22 10.80 0.24
CA THR A 22 -8.02 11.60 -0.03
C THR A 22 -6.89 11.09 0.84
N ILE A 23 -5.81 10.65 0.22
CA ILE A 23 -4.58 10.27 0.93
C ILE A 23 -3.71 11.53 1.04
N PRO A 24 -3.44 12.05 2.24
CA PRO A 24 -2.64 13.26 2.40
C PRO A 24 -1.17 13.00 2.01
N ALA A 25 -0.49 14.03 1.50
CA ALA A 25 0.93 13.96 1.22
C ALA A 25 1.73 13.72 2.52
N ARG A 26 2.55 12.67 2.53
CA ARG A 26 3.33 12.23 3.69
C ARG A 26 4.67 11.65 3.25
N LYS A 27 5.57 11.45 4.21
CA LYS A 27 6.74 10.58 4.03
C LYS A 27 6.31 9.13 4.21
N TYR A 28 6.91 8.23 3.44
CA TYR A 28 6.58 6.81 3.47
C TYR A 28 7.86 5.97 3.57
N ALA A 29 7.78 4.88 4.33
CA ALA A 29 8.64 3.73 4.12
C ALA A 29 7.98 2.83 3.07
N VAL A 30 8.73 2.48 2.03
CA VAL A 30 8.23 1.71 0.88
C VAL A 30 8.97 0.39 0.79
N PHE A 31 8.22 -0.71 0.77
CA PHE A 31 8.75 -2.06 0.64
C PHE A 31 8.27 -2.66 -0.67
N SER A 32 9.22 -3.02 -1.54
CA SER A 32 8.92 -3.61 -2.85
C SER A 32 8.97 -5.13 -2.77
N LEU A 33 7.91 -5.76 -3.26
CA LEU A 33 7.79 -7.20 -3.50
C LEU A 33 7.76 -7.42 -5.01
N ASN A 34 8.63 -8.29 -5.51
CA ASN A 34 8.55 -8.81 -6.87
C ASN A 34 8.36 -10.33 -6.81
N GLY A 35 7.11 -10.77 -6.74
CA GLY A 35 6.77 -12.13 -6.36
C GLY A 35 5.29 -12.40 -6.53
N HIS A 36 4.80 -13.44 -5.88
CA HIS A 36 3.37 -13.75 -5.86
C HIS A 36 2.66 -12.91 -4.78
N VAL A 37 1.43 -12.44 -5.05
CA VAL A 37 0.63 -11.61 -4.14
C VAL A 37 0.41 -12.26 -2.76
N SER A 38 0.41 -13.59 -2.67
CA SER A 38 0.30 -14.30 -1.39
C SER A 38 1.48 -14.05 -0.45
N GLU A 39 2.62 -13.57 -0.96
CA GLU A 39 3.81 -13.27 -0.15
C GLU A 39 3.67 -11.96 0.64
N ILE A 40 2.66 -11.12 0.33
CA ILE A 40 2.38 -9.87 1.06
C ILE A 40 2.27 -10.13 2.57
N HIS A 41 1.56 -11.19 2.97
CA HIS A 41 1.37 -11.49 4.39
C HIS A 41 2.70 -11.79 5.09
N SER A 42 3.57 -12.58 4.45
CA SER A 42 4.91 -12.85 4.99
C SER A 42 5.78 -11.60 5.03
N LEU A 43 5.69 -10.74 4.01
CA LEU A 43 6.39 -9.46 4.00
C LEU A 43 5.93 -8.55 5.16
N PHE A 44 4.62 -8.51 5.46
CA PHE A 44 4.10 -7.79 6.62
C PHE A 44 4.69 -8.28 7.94
N SER A 45 4.75 -9.61 8.15
CA SER A 45 5.39 -10.20 9.34
C SER A 45 6.85 -9.74 9.45
N ARG A 46 7.62 -9.83 8.36
CA ARG A 46 9.03 -9.40 8.35
C ARG A 46 9.19 -7.91 8.60
N ILE A 47 8.32 -7.06 8.06
CA ILE A 47 8.34 -5.63 8.35
C ILE A 47 8.12 -5.38 9.85
N HIS A 48 7.22 -6.13 10.49
CA HIS A 48 6.92 -5.95 11.90
C HIS A 48 7.99 -6.53 12.83
N GLU A 49 8.52 -7.70 12.50
CA GLU A 49 9.43 -8.47 13.37
C GLU A 49 10.91 -8.12 13.15
N GLU A 50 11.29 -7.81 11.90
CA GLU A 50 12.70 -7.55 11.53
C GLU A 50 12.95 -6.05 11.37
N TRP A 51 12.19 -5.38 10.50
CA TRP A 51 12.50 -3.98 10.14
C TRP A 51 12.08 -2.96 11.20
N ARG A 52 10.86 -3.06 11.74
CA ARG A 52 10.34 -2.07 12.72
C ARG A 52 11.23 -1.94 13.97
N PRO A 53 11.77 -3.00 14.56
CA PRO A 53 12.66 -2.87 15.73
C PRO A 53 14.03 -2.26 15.42
N GLU A 54 14.49 -2.35 14.15
CA GLU A 54 15.84 -1.96 13.74
C GLU A 54 15.93 -0.52 13.18
N THR A 55 14.82 0.19 13.07
CA THR A 55 14.76 1.52 12.47
C THR A 55 14.34 2.61 13.45
N ASP A 56 14.93 3.80 13.32
CA ASP A 56 14.48 5.01 14.02
C ASP A 56 13.28 5.68 13.32
N LEU A 57 12.88 5.18 12.15
CA LEU A 57 11.69 5.64 11.45
C LEU A 57 10.44 5.21 12.22
N LYS A 58 9.50 6.14 12.41
CA LYS A 58 8.28 5.89 13.17
C LYS A 58 7.08 5.81 12.21
N PRO A 59 6.59 4.61 11.87
CA PRO A 59 5.31 4.48 11.19
C PRO A 59 4.21 5.23 11.95
N ASP A 60 3.35 5.93 11.22
CA ASP A 60 2.15 6.53 11.79
C ASP A 60 1.02 5.47 11.77
N ASP A 61 0.72 4.90 12.93
CA ASP A 61 -0.36 3.93 13.10
C ASP A 61 -1.77 4.54 12.85
N ASN A 62 -1.90 5.88 12.83
CA ASN A 62 -3.13 6.57 12.42
C ASN A 62 -3.16 6.91 10.93
N GLY A 63 -2.03 6.74 10.23
CA GLY A 63 -1.92 7.01 8.81
C GLY A 63 -2.48 5.87 7.97
N MET A 64 -3.03 6.20 6.79
CA MET A 64 -3.46 5.19 5.84
C MET A 64 -2.25 4.57 5.14
N MET A 65 -2.01 3.28 5.43
CA MET A 65 -1.14 2.43 4.62
C MET A 65 -1.88 1.97 3.37
N PHE A 66 -1.17 1.70 2.29
CA PHE A 66 -1.78 1.14 1.09
C PHE A 66 -0.82 0.25 0.31
N GLU A 67 -1.42 -0.66 -0.46
CA GLU A 67 -0.73 -1.52 -1.42
C GLU A 67 -0.82 -0.85 -2.80
N LYS A 68 0.32 -0.70 -3.47
CA LYS A 68 0.37 -0.22 -4.85
C LYS A 68 0.78 -1.35 -5.77
N TYR A 69 -0.13 -1.77 -6.63
CA TYR A 69 0.13 -2.75 -7.68
C TYR A 69 0.77 -2.02 -8.87
N LEU A 70 1.99 -2.42 -9.24
CA LEU A 70 2.75 -1.78 -10.31
C LEU A 70 2.31 -2.29 -11.68
N GLU A 71 2.72 -1.61 -12.76
CA GLU A 71 2.45 -2.03 -14.13
C GLU A 71 2.99 -3.44 -14.45
N SER A 72 4.02 -3.89 -13.72
CA SER A 72 4.59 -5.23 -13.85
C SER A 72 3.77 -6.33 -13.16
N PHE A 73 2.72 -5.98 -12.41
CA PHE A 73 1.82 -6.96 -11.79
C PHE A 73 0.85 -7.55 -12.81
N ASP A 74 0.89 -8.87 -12.95
CA ASP A 74 -0.07 -9.63 -13.73
C ASP A 74 -1.17 -10.22 -12.80
N PRO A 75 -2.41 -9.72 -12.88
CA PRO A 75 -3.51 -10.20 -12.03
C PRO A 75 -3.96 -11.62 -12.39
N LYS A 76 -3.60 -12.15 -13.57
CA LYS A 76 -3.97 -13.53 -13.95
C LYS A 76 -3.10 -14.55 -13.24
N SER A 77 -1.80 -14.31 -13.19
CA SER A 77 -0.86 -15.18 -12.46
C SER A 77 -0.70 -14.80 -10.98
N GLY A 78 -1.16 -13.61 -10.59
CA GLY A 78 -0.97 -13.08 -9.24
C GLY A 78 0.48 -12.72 -8.95
N ARG A 79 1.31 -12.49 -9.98
CA ARG A 79 2.75 -12.26 -9.86
C ARG A 79 3.16 -10.89 -10.38
N GLY A 80 4.22 -10.33 -9.83
CA GLY A 80 4.88 -9.13 -10.32
C GLY A 80 5.12 -8.11 -9.23
N GLY A 81 5.23 -6.84 -9.62
CA GLY A 81 5.61 -5.75 -8.73
C GLY A 81 4.46 -5.25 -7.85
N ILE A 82 4.66 -5.32 -6.53
CA ILE A 82 3.75 -4.78 -5.52
C ILE A 82 4.58 -3.96 -4.54
N GLU A 83 4.09 -2.80 -4.12
CA GLU A 83 4.71 -1.99 -3.08
C GLU A 83 3.77 -1.84 -1.88
N LEU A 84 4.33 -1.97 -0.68
CA LEU A 84 3.64 -1.62 0.57
C LEU A 84 4.13 -0.26 1.04
N TRP A 85 3.22 0.70 1.16
CA TRP A 85 3.50 2.07 1.54
C TRP A 85 3.04 2.33 2.97
N PHE A 86 3.98 2.53 3.90
CA PHE A 86 3.69 2.83 5.29
C PHE A 86 3.96 4.31 5.58
N PRO A 87 2.94 5.09 5.98
CA PRO A 87 3.14 6.48 6.31
C PRO A 87 4.03 6.61 7.55
N LEU A 88 4.88 7.63 7.58
CA LEU A 88 5.76 7.96 8.70
C LEU A 88 5.27 9.25 9.39
N ASN A 89 5.61 9.38 10.68
CA ASN A 89 5.42 10.59 11.50
C ASN A 89 6.46 11.69 11.20
#